data_AF-A0A101K3N5-F1
#
_entry.id   AF-A0A101K3N5-F1
#
_cell.length_a   1.000
_cell.length_b   1.000
_cell.length_c   1.000
_cell.angle_alpha   90.00
_cell.angle_beta   90.00
_cell.angle_gamma   90.00
#
_symmetry.space_group_name_H-M   'P 1'
#
loop_
_entity.id
_entity.type
_entity.pdbx_description
1 polymer ?
#
loop_
_entity_poly.entity_id
_entity_poly.type
_entity_poly.pdbx_seq_one_letter_code
_entity_poly.pdbx_strand_id
1 'polypeptide(L)'
;MKSSLLVKLSTAELKALFEKLCIEQYDALERNEIAIFNRRYDKIQAIQDELKSRPGDQRRVLMQLFGHSNMQARLTAAHATLTIDYLAARRELRAIADSKWYPQAADAGMALDSLDSGFYKPT
;
A
#
# COMPACT_ATOMS: atom_id res chain seq x y z
N MET A 1 -14.15 2.52 9.59
CA MET A 1 -14.81 3.60 8.80
C MET A 1 -16.09 3.00 8.22
N LYS A 2 -17.25 3.67 8.25
CA LYS A 2 -18.48 3.05 7.71
C LYS A 2 -18.32 2.88 6.19
N SER A 3 -18.39 1.63 5.71
CA SER A 3 -18.24 1.25 4.29
C SER A 3 -19.07 2.12 3.34
N SER A 4 -20.24 2.61 3.78
CA SER A 4 -21.12 3.49 3.00
C SER A 4 -20.52 4.84 2.58
N LEU A 5 -19.46 5.32 3.23
CA LEU A 5 -18.78 6.56 2.83
C LEU A 5 -17.80 6.33 1.68
N LEU A 6 -17.14 5.16 1.63
CA LEU A 6 -16.16 4.83 0.60
C LEU A 6 -16.80 4.60 -0.76
N VAL A 7 -17.98 3.98 -0.78
CA VAL A 7 -18.76 3.72 -2.00
C VAL A 7 -19.10 5.01 -2.76
N LYS A 8 -19.24 6.14 -2.06
CA LYS A 8 -19.56 7.44 -2.67
C LYS A 8 -18.36 8.15 -3.27
N LEU A 9 -17.15 7.76 -2.91
CA LEU A 9 -15.92 8.38 -3.41
C LEU A 9 -15.58 7.85 -4.79
N SER A 10 -15.16 8.74 -5.68
CA SER A 10 -14.54 8.36 -6.95
C SER A 10 -13.23 7.60 -6.72
N THR A 11 -12.79 6.87 -7.74
CA THR A 11 -11.51 6.15 -7.68
C THR A 11 -10.32 7.09 -7.41
N ALA A 12 -10.37 8.32 -7.93
CA ALA A 12 -9.35 9.33 -7.67
C ALA A 12 -9.36 9.83 -6.21
N GLU A 13 -10.55 10.04 -5.63
CA GLU A 13 -10.68 10.43 -4.22
C GLU A 13 -10.25 9.31 -3.28
N LEU A 14 -10.54 8.04 -3.61
CA LEU A 14 -10.05 6.89 -2.86
C LEU A 14 -8.53 6.81 -2.89
N LYS A 15 -7.89 7.05 -4.05
CA LYS A 15 -6.44 7.11 -4.17
C LYS A 15 -5.85 8.22 -3.28
N ALA A 16 -6.41 9.43 -3.36
CA ALA A 16 -5.94 10.56 -2.56
C ALA A 16 -6.10 10.30 -1.05
N LEU A 17 -7.21 9.67 -0.65
CA LEU A 17 -7.43 9.28 0.75
C LEU A 17 -6.43 8.19 1.19
N PHE A 18 -6.17 7.20 0.34
CA PHE A 18 -5.18 6.15 0.59
C PHE A 18 -3.79 6.75 0.80
N GLU A 19 -3.36 7.63 -0.10
CA GLU A 19 -2.06 8.32 -0.04
C GLU A 19 -1.92 9.10 1.27
N LYS A 20 -2.92 9.92 1.60
CA LYS A 20 -2.97 10.68 2.85
C LYS A 20 -2.83 9.78 4.07
N LEU A 21 -3.55 8.65 4.12
CA LEU A 21 -3.48 7.72 5.24
C LEU A 21 -2.11 7.04 5.36
N CYS A 22 -1.45 6.74 4.24
CA CYS A 22 -0.09 6.18 4.24
C CYS A 22 0.93 7.19 4.79
N ILE A 23 0.80 8.47 4.42
CA ILE A 23 1.64 9.55 4.96
C ILE A 23 1.39 9.70 6.46
N GLU A 24 0.13 9.71 6.90
CA GLU A 24 -0.21 9.76 8.33
C GLU A 24 0.33 8.53 9.11
N GLN A 25 0.37 7.34 8.49
CA GLN A 25 1.03 6.17 9.08
C GLN A 25 2.53 6.36 9.21
N TYR A 26 3.18 6.89 8.18
CA TYR A 26 4.60 7.18 8.20
C TYR A 26 4.94 8.13 9.36
N ASP A 27 4.20 9.23 9.49
CA ASP A 27 4.38 10.20 10.58
C ASP A 27 4.10 9.61 11.96
N ALA A 28 3.09 8.74 12.09
CA ALA A 28 2.77 8.07 13.35
C ALA A 28 3.87 7.11 13.78
N LEU A 29 4.52 6.42 12.82
CA LEU A 29 5.64 5.53 13.10
C LEU A 29 6.85 6.31 13.62
N GLU A 30 7.17 7.46 13.03
CA GLU A 30 8.23 8.35 13.52
C GLU A 30 7.97 8.85 14.95
N ARG A 31 6.71 9.03 15.32
CA ARG A 31 6.29 9.45 16.67
C ARG A 31 6.11 8.30 17.66
N ASN A 32 6.37 7.05 17.26
CA ASN A 32 6.08 5.85 18.04
C ASN A 32 4.59 5.69 18.45
N GLU A 33 3.67 6.24 17.66
CA GLU A 33 2.22 6.19 17.90
C GLU A 33 1.58 4.94 17.30
N ILE A 34 1.99 3.76 17.77
CA ILE A 34 1.62 2.45 17.18
C ILE A 34 0.10 2.23 17.12
N ALA A 35 -0.65 2.70 18.12
CA ALA A 35 -2.12 2.59 18.12
C ALA A 35 -2.76 3.41 16.98
N ILE A 36 -2.19 4.56 16.64
CA ILE A 36 -2.66 5.40 15.52
C ILE A 36 -2.27 4.73 14.21
N PHE A 37 -1.04 4.23 14.10
CA PHE A 37 -0.57 3.47 12.94
C PHE A 37 -1.52 2.30 12.58
N ASN A 38 -1.87 1.47 13.57
CA ASN A 38 -2.77 0.32 13.38
C ASN A 38 -4.18 0.75 12.94
N ARG A 39 -4.76 1.76 13.59
CA ARG A 39 -6.11 2.28 13.20
C ARG A 39 -6.14 2.86 11.79
N ARG A 40 -5.00 3.35 11.29
CA ARG A 40 -4.87 3.86 9.92
C ARG A 40 -4.75 2.71 8.93
N TYR A 41 -4.10 1.62 9.30
CA TYR A 41 -3.99 0.41 8.49
C TYR A 41 -5.37 -0.15 8.15
N ASP A 42 -6.27 -0.23 9.14
CA ASP A 42 -7.65 -0.71 8.93
C ASP A 42 -8.42 0.13 7.89
N LYS A 43 -8.17 1.44 7.85
CA LYS A 43 -8.80 2.34 6.87
C LYS A 43 -8.20 2.16 5.48
N ILE A 44 -6.88 1.96 5.40
CA ILE A 44 -6.17 1.65 4.16
C ILE A 44 -6.71 0.34 3.57
N GLN A 45 -6.86 -0.70 4.39
CA GLN A 45 -7.41 -1.98 3.94
C GLN A 45 -8.84 -1.82 3.39
N ALA A 46 -9.70 -1.09 4.10
CA ALA A 46 -11.06 -0.83 3.63
C ALA A 46 -11.10 -0.09 2.28
N ILE A 47 -10.13 0.79 1.98
CA ILE A 47 -10.01 1.42 0.67
C ILE A 47 -9.56 0.42 -0.40
N GLN A 48 -8.59 -0.45 -0.09
CA GLN A 48 -8.15 -1.49 -1.01
C GLN A 48 -9.30 -2.45 -1.37
N ASP A 49 -10.11 -2.83 -0.38
CA ASP A 49 -11.27 -3.71 -0.57
C ASP A 49 -12.34 -3.05 -1.44
N GLU A 50 -12.63 -1.76 -1.21
CA GLU A 50 -13.53 -0.98 -2.07
C GLU A 50 -12.99 -0.82 -3.49
N LEU A 51 -11.69 -0.58 -3.67
CA LEU A 51 -11.09 -0.52 -5.00
C LEU A 51 -11.13 -1.88 -5.70
N LYS A 52 -10.92 -2.97 -4.96
CA LYS A 52 -10.99 -4.36 -5.45
C LYS A 52 -12.41 -4.72 -5.90
N SER A 53 -13.43 -4.26 -5.19
CA SER A 53 -14.84 -4.58 -5.50
C SER A 53 -15.34 -3.91 -6.79
N ARG A 54 -14.68 -2.83 -7.24
CA ARG A 54 -15.06 -2.09 -8.44
C ARG A 54 -14.74 -2.85 -9.73
N PRO A 55 -15.52 -2.64 -10.80
CA PRO A 55 -15.27 -3.26 -12.09
C PRO A 55 -13.82 -3.07 -12.58
N GLY A 56 -13.18 -4.19 -12.95
CA GLY A 56 -11.81 -4.24 -13.45
C GLY A 56 -10.73 -4.14 -12.37
N ASP A 57 -11.08 -4.24 -11.08
CA ASP A 57 -10.17 -4.06 -9.95
C ASP A 57 -9.40 -2.73 -10.01
N GLN A 58 -9.97 -1.73 -9.34
CA GLN A 58 -9.45 -0.37 -9.37
C GLN A 58 -8.23 -0.19 -8.47
N ARG A 59 -7.70 -1.24 -7.80
CA ARG A 59 -6.41 -1.15 -7.09
C ARG A 59 -5.27 -0.77 -8.03
N ARG A 60 -5.42 -1.00 -9.34
CA ARG A 60 -4.53 -0.48 -10.40
C ARG A 60 -4.21 1.02 -10.26
N VAL A 61 -5.15 1.82 -9.74
CA VAL A 61 -4.93 3.28 -9.59
C VAL A 61 -3.82 3.58 -8.58
N LEU A 62 -3.59 2.69 -7.61
CA LEU A 62 -2.56 2.85 -6.58
C LEU A 62 -1.14 2.74 -7.17
N MET A 63 -0.97 2.12 -8.33
CA MET A 63 0.32 2.06 -9.04
C MET A 63 0.85 3.47 -9.41
N GLN A 64 -0.02 4.49 -9.45
CA GLN A 64 0.39 5.88 -9.64
C GLN A 64 1.21 6.43 -8.45
N LEU A 65 1.24 5.73 -7.31
CA LEU A 65 2.05 6.08 -6.15
C LEU A 65 3.46 5.45 -6.20
N PHE A 66 3.78 4.67 -7.24
CA PHE A 66 5.14 4.20 -7.44
C PHE A 66 6.07 5.39 -7.70
N GLY A 67 7.24 5.39 -7.05
CA GLY A 67 8.17 6.52 -7.08
C GLY A 67 7.72 7.78 -6.32
N HIS A 68 6.62 7.72 -5.55
CA HIS A 68 6.18 8.83 -4.70
C HIS A 68 7.24 9.19 -3.63
N SER A 69 7.29 10.44 -3.16
CA SER A 69 8.32 10.86 -2.19
C SER A 69 8.20 10.18 -0.83
N ASN A 70 6.99 9.79 -0.41
CA ASN A 70 6.73 9.08 0.84
C ASN A 70 6.90 7.56 0.68
N MET A 71 7.82 6.97 1.44
CA MET A 71 8.18 5.55 1.33
C MET A 71 7.05 4.59 1.75
N GLN A 72 6.24 4.97 2.76
CA GLN A 72 5.10 4.15 3.19
C GLN A 72 4.02 4.08 2.12
N ALA A 73 3.76 5.19 1.42
CA ALA A 73 2.82 5.24 0.30
C ALA A 73 3.26 4.31 -0.84
N ARG A 74 4.55 4.35 -1.22
CA ARG A 74 5.12 3.44 -2.23
C ARG A 74 4.98 1.98 -1.83
N LEU A 75 5.43 1.64 -0.61
CA LEU A 75 5.43 0.27 -0.09
C LEU A 75 4.02 -0.31 -0.06
N THR A 76 3.08 0.42 0.53
CA THR A 76 1.70 -0.04 0.70
C THR A 76 1.01 -0.19 -0.66
N ALA A 77 1.26 0.72 -1.60
CA ALA A 77 0.75 0.62 -2.97
C ALA A 77 1.32 -0.60 -3.71
N ALA A 78 2.60 -0.89 -3.55
CA ALA A 78 3.25 -2.05 -4.17
C ALA A 78 2.62 -3.36 -3.67
N HIS A 79 2.45 -3.52 -2.35
CA HIS A 79 1.75 -4.67 -1.78
C HIS A 79 0.32 -4.82 -2.32
N ALA A 80 -0.45 -3.73 -2.34
CA ALA A 80 -1.85 -3.75 -2.77
C ALA A 80 -2.04 -4.16 -4.25
N THR A 81 -0.98 -4.08 -5.06
CA THR A 81 -1.03 -4.25 -6.52
C THR A 81 -0.26 -5.48 -7.03
N LEU A 82 0.30 -6.31 -6.13
CA LEU A 82 0.99 -7.55 -6.49
C LEU A 82 0.13 -8.52 -7.33
N THR A 83 -1.19 -8.53 -7.14
CA THR A 83 -2.12 -9.35 -7.94
C THR A 83 -2.64 -8.67 -9.20
N ILE A 84 -2.37 -7.38 -9.35
CA ILE A 84 -2.81 -6.58 -10.51
C ILE A 84 -1.72 -6.59 -11.58
N ASP A 85 -0.50 -6.25 -11.18
CA ASP A 85 0.69 -6.27 -12.02
C ASP A 85 1.88 -6.67 -11.16
N TYR A 86 2.11 -7.99 -11.10
CA TYR A 86 3.17 -8.58 -10.29
C TYR A 86 4.55 -8.00 -10.61
N LEU A 87 4.88 -7.81 -11.89
CA LEU A 87 6.21 -7.37 -12.31
C LEU A 87 6.45 -5.91 -11.92
N ALA A 88 5.47 -5.04 -12.11
CA ALA A 88 5.57 -3.64 -11.71
C ALA A 88 5.64 -3.48 -10.20
N ALA A 89 4.76 -4.15 -9.44
CA ALA A 89 4.75 -4.11 -7.98
C ALA A 89 6.03 -4.68 -7.37
N ARG A 90 6.51 -5.83 -7.88
CA ARG A 90 7.78 -6.42 -7.41
C ARG A 90 8.98 -5.53 -7.70
N ARG A 91 9.02 -4.87 -8.87
CA ARG A 91 10.08 -3.90 -9.19
C ARG A 91 10.07 -2.73 -8.22
N GLU A 92 8.89 -2.25 -7.84
CA GLU A 92 8.77 -1.18 -6.85
C GLU A 92 9.26 -1.63 -5.47
N LEU A 93 8.88 -2.82 -5.00
CA LEU A 93 9.40 -3.41 -3.76
C LEU A 93 10.93 -3.52 -3.78
N ARG A 94 11.52 -3.97 -4.91
CA ARG A 94 12.97 -4.03 -5.07
C ARG A 94 13.61 -2.65 -4.94
N ALA A 95 13.06 -1.63 -5.60
CA ALA A 95 13.55 -0.26 -5.50
C ALA A 95 13.47 0.31 -4.07
N ILE A 96 12.44 -0.07 -3.30
CA ILE A 96 12.32 0.31 -1.89
C ILE A 96 13.38 -0.40 -1.04
N ALA A 97 13.55 -1.72 -1.21
CA ALA A 97 14.57 -2.48 -0.49
C ALA A 97 15.99 -1.94 -0.75
N ASP A 98 16.31 -1.65 -2.01
CA ASP A 98 17.61 -1.14 -2.43
C ASP A 98 17.88 0.28 -1.91
N SER A 99 16.84 1.06 -1.61
CA SER A 99 16.96 2.43 -1.06
C SER A 99 17.55 2.47 0.35
N LYS A 100 17.49 1.35 1.10
CA LYS A 100 17.89 1.26 2.53
C LYS A 100 17.15 2.28 3.43
N TRP A 101 15.98 2.75 3.02
CA TRP A 101 15.12 3.59 3.85
C TRP A 101 14.36 2.74 4.86
N TYR A 102 14.88 2.66 6.08
CA TYR A 102 14.26 1.87 7.14
C TYR A 102 13.13 2.65 7.84
N PRO A 103 12.08 1.96 8.30
CA PRO A 103 11.90 0.49 8.30
C PRO A 103 11.35 -0.11 6.99
N GLN A 104 10.87 0.70 6.04
CA GLN A 104 10.18 0.22 4.83
C GLN A 104 11.05 -0.68 3.94
N ALA A 105 12.36 -0.41 3.86
CA ALA A 105 13.30 -1.24 3.12
C ALA A 105 13.41 -2.66 3.70
N ALA A 106 13.30 -2.82 5.02
CA ALA A 106 13.30 -4.14 5.66
C ALA A 106 12.00 -4.91 5.34
N ASP A 107 10.85 -4.24 5.40
CA ASP A 107 9.56 -4.82 5.03
C ASP A 107 9.57 -5.28 3.56
N ALA A 108 9.98 -4.40 2.65
CA ALA A 108 10.11 -4.73 1.23
C ALA A 108 11.07 -5.92 0.99
N GLY A 109 12.19 -5.99 1.71
CA GLY A 109 13.11 -7.12 1.65
C GLY A 109 12.44 -8.45 2.04
N MET A 110 11.78 -8.48 3.20
CA MET A 110 11.06 -9.67 3.65
C MET A 110 9.94 -10.09 2.69
N ALA A 111 9.25 -9.12 2.09
CA ALA A 111 8.24 -9.37 1.08
C ALA A 111 8.83 -10.03 -0.16
N LEU A 112 9.97 -9.54 -0.66
CA LEU A 112 10.66 -10.11 -1.82
C LEU A 112 11.14 -11.54 -1.53
N ASP A 113 11.69 -11.80 -0.36
CA ASP A 113 12.14 -13.14 0.06
C ASP A 113 10.95 -14.12 0.15
N SER A 114 9.81 -13.66 0.67
CA SER A 114 8.58 -14.44 0.75
C SER A 114 8.00 -14.78 -0.63
N LEU A 115 8.13 -13.85 -1.59
CA LEU A 115 7.75 -14.08 -2.99
C LEU A 115 8.70 -15.05 -3.69
N ASP A 116 10.02 -14.89 -3.50
CA ASP A 116 11.04 -15.69 -4.18
C ASP A 116 11.09 -17.14 -3.68
N SER A 117 10.82 -17.35 -2.39
CA SER A 117 10.65 -18.69 -1.80
C SER A 117 9.37 -19.39 -2.23
N GLY A 118 8.41 -18.66 -2.82
CA GLY A 118 7.09 -19.18 -3.17
C GLY A 118 6.20 -19.48 -1.97
N PHE A 119 6.63 -19.13 -0.74
CA PHE A 119 5.84 -19.22 0.48
C PHE A 119 4.59 -18.32 0.37
N TYR A 120 4.77 -17.12 -0.17
CA TYR A 120 3.68 -16.20 -0.45
C TYR A 120 3.40 -16.13 -1.94
N LYS A 121 2.16 -16.45 -2.32
CA LYS A 121 1.64 -16.26 -3.67
C LYS A 121 0.50 -15.24 -3.57
N PRO A 122 0.65 -14.05 -4.16
CA PRO A 122 -0.42 -13.06 -4.17
C PRO A 122 -1.69 -13.65 -4.81
N THR A 123 -2.85 -13.54 -4.13
CA THR A 123 -4.16 -14.04 -4.58
C THR A 123 -5.26 -12.98 -4.64
#